data_AF-A0A0G4MDZ8-F1
#
_entry.id   AF-A0A0G4MDZ8-F1
#
_cell.length_a   1.000
_cell.length_b   1.000
_cell.length_c   1.000
_cell.angle_alpha   90.00
_cell.angle_beta   90.00
_cell.angle_gamma   90.00
#
_symmetry.space_group_name_H-M   'P 1'
#
loop_
_entity.id
_entity.type
_entity.pdbx_description
1 polymer ?
#
loop_
_entity_poly.entity_id
_entity_poly.type
_entity_poly.pdbx_seq_one_letter_code
_entity_poly.pdbx_strand_id
1 'polypeptide(L)'
;MSESERRQTTKGIWMSKNKKETGMAENILVMDVEGTDGRERGEDQDFERKSALFALATSEVLIVNIWETQVGLYNGANMGLLKTVFEVNLQLFLKDKQSNLRSLLFFVIRDHL
;
A
#
# COMPACT_ATOMS: atom_id res chain seq x y z
N MET A 1 -20.26 11.93 7.99
CA MET A 1 -20.17 11.93 6.51
C MET A 1 -21.14 10.89 5.99
N SER A 2 -21.97 11.22 5.00
CA SER A 2 -22.88 10.24 4.40
C SER A 2 -22.08 9.24 3.57
N GLU A 3 -22.32 7.92 3.71
CA GLU A 3 -21.63 6.91 2.89
C GLU A 3 -21.89 7.10 1.39
N SER A 4 -22.99 7.75 1.02
CA SER A 4 -23.40 8.06 -0.36
C SER A 4 -22.46 9.02 -1.11
N GLU A 5 -21.58 9.73 -0.42
CA GLU A 5 -20.62 10.68 -1.02
C GLU A 5 -19.19 10.12 -1.10
N ARG A 6 -18.92 8.95 -0.52
CA ARG A 6 -17.59 8.31 -0.62
C ARG A 6 -17.37 7.82 -2.05
N ARG A 7 -16.41 8.43 -2.73
CA ARG A 7 -16.00 8.10 -4.10
C ARG A 7 -14.51 7.83 -4.16
N GLN A 8 -14.10 7.08 -5.16
CA GLN A 8 -12.70 6.87 -5.47
C GLN A 8 -12.03 8.20 -5.84
N THR A 9 -10.93 8.52 -5.16
CA THR A 9 -10.14 9.74 -5.43
C THR A 9 -8.86 9.42 -6.18
N THR A 10 -8.01 8.55 -5.62
CA THR A 10 -6.76 8.14 -6.26
C THR A 10 -7.06 7.08 -7.32
N LYS A 11 -6.65 7.34 -8.56
CA LYS A 11 -6.75 6.40 -9.69
C LYS A 11 -5.36 6.10 -10.20
N GLY A 12 -4.95 4.84 -10.16
CA GLY A 12 -3.60 4.46 -10.56
C GLY A 12 -2.57 4.61 -9.44
N ILE A 13 -1.32 4.85 -9.86
CA ILE A 13 -0.19 5.09 -8.97
C ILE A 13 0.40 6.45 -9.34
N TRP A 14 0.56 7.31 -8.34
CA TRP A 14 1.14 8.63 -8.48
C TRP A 14 2.46 8.70 -7.73
N MET A 15 3.39 9.52 -8.22
CA MET A 15 4.68 9.72 -7.57
C MET A 15 4.99 11.22 -7.51
N SER A 16 5.49 11.67 -6.37
CA SER A 16 5.91 13.06 -6.19
C SER A 16 7.18 13.12 -5.35
N LYS A 17 8.00 14.13 -5.64
CA LYS A 17 9.16 14.47 -4.81
C LYS A 17 8.68 15.16 -3.54
N ASN A 18 9.26 14.81 -2.39
CA ASN A 18 8.99 15.52 -1.16
C ASN A 18 9.38 17.01 -1.29
N LYS A 19 8.49 17.92 -0.89
CA LYS A 19 8.63 19.37 -1.08
C LYS A 19 9.52 20.06 -0.04
N LYS A 20 10.08 19.34 0.93
CA LYS A 20 10.96 19.95 1.93
C LYS A 20 12.34 20.22 1.31
N GLU A 21 12.64 21.50 1.12
CA GLU A 21 13.85 22.03 0.47
C GLU A 21 15.08 22.08 1.40
N THR A 22 14.99 21.64 2.66
CA THR A 22 16.13 21.65 3.60
C THR A 22 16.24 20.33 4.39
N GLY A 23 17.42 19.70 4.35
CA GLY A 23 17.77 18.49 5.12
C GLY A 23 17.66 17.16 4.35
N MET A 24 17.62 16.02 5.08
CA MET A 24 17.54 14.65 4.52
C MET A 24 16.32 14.37 3.60
N ALA A 25 15.42 15.34 3.44
CA ALA A 25 14.18 15.20 2.70
C ALA A 25 14.32 15.37 1.17
N GLU A 26 15.45 15.87 0.67
CA GLU A 26 15.60 16.20 -0.77
C GLU A 26 15.55 14.99 -1.72
N ASN A 27 15.81 13.77 -1.23
CA ASN A 27 15.82 12.56 -2.07
C ASN A 27 14.66 11.60 -1.76
N ILE A 28 13.63 12.07 -1.07
CA ILE A 28 12.46 11.25 -0.75
C ILE A 28 11.46 11.34 -1.90
N LEU A 29 11.17 10.19 -2.52
CA LEU A 29 10.05 10.01 -3.44
C LEU A 29 8.89 9.39 -2.68
N VAL A 30 7.71 9.99 -2.83
CA VAL A 30 6.46 9.50 -2.23
C VAL A 30 5.59 8.96 -3.33
N MET A 31 5.10 7.73 -3.14
CA MET A 31 4.17 7.05 -4.02
C MET A 31 2.79 7.02 -3.36
N ASP A 32 1.77 7.55 -4.05
CA ASP A 32 0.37 7.41 -3.66
C ASP A 32 -0.30 6.36 -4.53
N VAL A 33 -0.75 5.27 -3.90
CA VAL A 33 -1.32 4.09 -4.56
C VAL A 33 -2.82 4.09 -4.36
N GLU A 34 -3.57 3.83 -5.43
CA GLU A 34 -5.01 3.66 -5.38
C GLU A 34 -5.46 2.71 -4.26
N GLY A 35 -6.47 3.12 -3.51
CA GLY A 35 -7.00 2.37 -2.37
C GLY A 35 -7.74 1.09 -2.79
N THR A 36 -7.71 0.09 -1.91
CA THR A 36 -8.17 -1.28 -2.17
C THR A 36 -9.59 -1.57 -1.65
N ASP A 37 -10.30 -0.52 -1.21
CA ASP A 37 -11.67 -0.60 -0.64
C ASP A 37 -12.69 0.12 -1.56
N GLY A 38 -12.34 0.23 -2.85
CA GLY A 38 -13.14 0.96 -3.83
C GLY A 38 -14.33 0.13 -4.31
N ARG A 39 -15.55 0.51 -3.91
CA ARG A 39 -16.81 -0.06 -4.45
C ARG A 39 -16.90 0.01 -5.99
N GLU A 40 -16.17 0.94 -6.60
CA GLU A 40 -16.25 1.28 -8.03
C GLU A 40 -15.63 0.24 -8.98
N ARG A 41 -14.79 -0.68 -8.48
CA ARG A 41 -14.18 -1.75 -9.32
C ARG A 41 -14.80 -3.14 -9.13
N GLY A 42 -15.73 -3.32 -8.19
CA GLY A 42 -16.41 -4.60 -7.97
C GLY A 42 -15.44 -5.73 -7.62
N GLU A 43 -15.50 -6.86 -8.32
CA GLU A 43 -14.67 -8.05 -8.08
C GLU A 43 -13.28 -8.00 -8.74
N ASP A 44 -12.98 -6.98 -9.54
CA ASP A 44 -11.71 -6.86 -10.27
C ASP A 44 -10.56 -6.38 -9.35
N GLN A 45 -10.05 -7.31 -8.54
CA GLN A 45 -8.91 -7.11 -7.63
C GLN A 45 -7.55 -7.18 -8.35
N ASP A 46 -7.53 -7.39 -9.66
CA ASP A 46 -6.29 -7.62 -10.40
C ASP A 46 -5.39 -6.39 -10.37
N PHE A 47 -6.00 -5.20 -10.44
CA PHE A 47 -5.26 -3.95 -10.32
C PHE A 47 -4.69 -3.75 -8.91
N GLU A 48 -5.48 -3.99 -7.87
CA GLU A 48 -5.05 -3.82 -6.47
C GLU A 48 -3.86 -4.73 -6.13
N ARG A 49 -3.91 -5.98 -6.60
CA ARG A 49 -2.80 -6.93 -6.44
C ARG A 49 -1.55 -6.47 -7.17
N LYS A 50 -1.67 -6.03 -8.43
CA LYS A 50 -0.53 -5.58 -9.25
C LYS A 50 0.09 -4.30 -8.70
N SER A 51 -0.74 -3.33 -8.29
CA SER A 51 -0.29 -2.05 -7.75
C SER A 51 0.35 -2.20 -6.37
N ALA A 52 -0.24 -3.01 -5.47
CA ALA A 52 0.35 -3.31 -4.16
C ALA A 52 1.68 -4.07 -4.28
N LEU A 53 1.77 -5.04 -5.20
CA LEU A 53 3.03 -5.75 -5.49
C LEU A 53 4.09 -4.81 -6.04
N PHE A 54 3.73 -3.92 -6.97
CA PHE A 54 4.65 -2.92 -7.50
C PHE A 54 5.17 -1.99 -6.40
N ALA A 55 4.28 -1.49 -5.53
CA ALA A 55 4.66 -0.63 -4.41
C ALA A 55 5.61 -1.35 -3.45
N LEU A 56 5.32 -2.61 -3.08
CA LEU A 56 6.17 -3.41 -2.21
C LEU A 56 7.54 -3.69 -2.83
N ALA A 57 7.58 -4.10 -4.10
CA ALA A 57 8.81 -4.51 -4.78
C ALA A 57 9.76 -3.32 -5.07
N THR A 58 9.21 -2.10 -5.18
CA THR A 58 9.99 -0.90 -5.54
C THR A 58 10.28 0.04 -4.37
N SER A 59 9.56 -0.08 -3.25
CA SER A 59 9.71 0.85 -2.13
C SER A 59 10.59 0.28 -1.02
N GLU A 60 11.44 1.14 -0.46
CA GLU A 60 12.20 0.85 0.76
C GLU A 60 11.31 0.87 2.01
N VAL A 61 10.23 1.66 1.99
CA VAL A 61 9.23 1.77 3.05
C VAL A 61 7.85 1.67 2.44
N LEU A 62 7.04 0.70 2.90
CA LEU A 62 5.64 0.57 2.54
C LEU A 62 4.78 0.94 3.74
N ILE A 63 3.97 1.99 3.59
CA ILE A 63 3.02 2.41 4.62
C ILE A 63 1.72 1.62 4.46
N VAL A 64 1.36 0.85 5.49
CA VAL A 64 0.10 0.13 5.56
C VAL A 64 -0.86 0.95 6.42
N ASN A 65 -1.73 1.71 5.76
CA ASN A 65 -2.67 2.63 6.39
C ASN A 65 -4.00 1.91 6.72
N ILE A 66 -4.25 1.65 7.99
CA ILE A 66 -5.42 0.90 8.47
C ILE A 66 -6.20 1.70 9.51
N TRP A 67 -7.53 1.57 9.50
CA TRP A 67 -8.37 2.11 10.57
C TRP A 67 -8.27 1.22 11.81
N GLU A 68 -8.28 1.80 13.01
CA GLU A 68 -8.28 1.04 14.26
C GLU A 68 -9.39 -0.04 14.28
N THR A 69 -10.59 0.32 13.82
CA THR A 69 -11.75 -0.57 13.76
C THR A 69 -11.57 -1.76 12.82
N GLN A 70 -10.58 -1.72 11.92
CA GLN A 70 -10.24 -2.83 11.03
C GLN A 70 -9.15 -3.74 11.59
N VAL A 71 -8.48 -3.35 12.68
CA VAL A 71 -7.47 -4.17 13.34
C VAL A 71 -8.13 -5.46 13.86
N GLY A 72 -7.58 -6.61 13.50
CA GLY A 72 -8.10 -7.93 13.87
C GLY A 72 -9.19 -8.48 12.93
N LEU A 73 -9.67 -7.70 11.95
CA LEU A 73 -10.63 -8.17 10.95
C LEU A 73 -9.90 -8.69 9.70
N TYR A 74 -10.18 -9.93 9.29
CA TYR A 74 -9.52 -10.52 8.12
C TYR A 74 -9.82 -9.76 6.81
N ASN A 75 -11.10 -9.50 6.55
CA ASN A 75 -11.54 -8.75 5.36
C ASN A 75 -11.30 -7.24 5.54
N GLY A 76 -11.58 -6.70 6.73
CA GLY A 76 -11.39 -5.27 7.01
C GLY A 76 -9.94 -4.81 6.90
N ALA A 77 -8.99 -5.63 7.34
CA ALA A 77 -7.56 -5.35 7.21
C ALA A 77 -6.95 -5.79 5.86
N ASN A 78 -7.76 -6.26 4.90
CA ASN A 78 -7.31 -6.75 3.60
C ASN A 78 -6.22 -7.83 3.68
N MET A 79 -6.33 -8.75 4.64
CA MET A 79 -5.33 -9.82 4.86
C MET A 79 -5.20 -10.76 3.67
N GLY A 80 -6.28 -10.99 2.92
CA GLY A 80 -6.25 -11.78 1.69
C GLY A 80 -5.35 -11.17 0.62
N LEU A 81 -5.45 -9.85 0.41
CA LEU A 81 -4.61 -9.12 -0.53
C LEU A 81 -3.15 -9.15 -0.10
N LEU A 82 -2.87 -8.84 1.18
CA LEU A 82 -1.50 -8.86 1.73
C LEU A 82 -0.86 -10.23 1.60
N LYS A 83 -1.60 -11.32 1.84
CA LYS A 83 -1.12 -12.68 1.65
C LYS A 83 -0.67 -12.91 0.22
N THR A 84 -1.52 -12.62 -0.77
CA THR A 84 -1.21 -12.82 -2.18
C THR A 84 -0.01 -11.96 -2.61
N VAL A 85 0.04 -10.71 -2.19
CA VAL A 85 1.13 -9.78 -2.52
C VAL A 85 2.46 -10.27 -1.95
N PHE A 86 2.51 -10.68 -0.67
CA PHE A 86 3.75 -11.20 -0.08
C PHE A 86 4.19 -12.52 -0.69
N GLU A 87 3.26 -13.42 -0.98
CA GLU A 87 3.56 -14.70 -1.63
C GLU A 87 4.19 -14.49 -3.01
N VAL A 88 3.59 -13.63 -3.84
CA VAL A 88 4.13 -13.31 -5.17
C VAL A 88 5.45 -12.56 -5.07
N ASN A 89 5.60 -11.62 -4.13
CA ASN A 89 6.85 -10.89 -3.92
C ASN A 89 8.00 -11.83 -3.55
N LEU A 90 7.76 -12.80 -2.65
CA LEU A 90 8.72 -13.83 -2.29
C LEU A 90 9.11 -14.70 -3.48
N GLN A 91 8.14 -15.12 -4.29
CA GLN A 91 8.36 -15.98 -5.45
C GLN A 91 9.14 -15.29 -6.58
N LEU A 92 8.96 -13.98 -6.77
CA LEU A 92 9.58 -13.22 -7.84
C LEU A 92 10.95 -12.64 -7.47
N PHE A 93 11.09 -12.07 -6.27
CA PHE A 93 12.22 -11.20 -5.94
C PHE A 93 13.16 -11.74 -4.86
N LEU A 94 12.75 -12.76 -4.10
CA LEU A 94 13.53 -13.29 -2.96
C LEU A 94 14.08 -14.71 -3.20
N LYS A 95 14.06 -15.19 -4.46
CA LYS A 95 14.69 -16.47 -4.83
C LYS A 95 16.23 -16.42 -4.77
N ASP A 96 16.83 -15.26 -5.04
CA ASP A 96 18.27 -15.06 -4.97
C ASP A 96 18.67 -14.42 -3.64
N LYS A 97 19.16 -15.24 -2.70
CA LYS A 97 19.58 -14.86 -1.33
C LYS A 97 20.67 -13.76 -1.27
N GLN A 98 21.24 -13.35 -2.40
CA GLN A 98 22.22 -12.27 -2.50
C GLN A 98 21.58 -10.87 -2.54
N SER A 99 20.30 -10.75 -2.94
CA SER A 99 19.56 -9.49 -2.93
C SER A 99 18.68 -9.41 -1.68
N ASN A 100 19.19 -8.79 -0.61
CA ASN A 100 18.38 -8.51 0.59
C ASN A 100 17.70 -7.14 0.46
N LEU A 101 16.80 -6.97 -0.52
CA LEU A 101 15.88 -5.83 -0.52
C LEU A 101 14.94 -6.01 0.68
N ARG A 102 15.22 -5.28 1.76
CA ARG A 102 14.37 -5.24 2.96
C ARG A 102 13.50 -4.00 2.90
N SER A 103 12.24 -4.19 2.53
CA SER A 103 11.23 -3.14 2.64
C SER A 103 10.72 -3.08 4.09
N LEU A 104 10.74 -1.89 4.70
CA LEU A 104 10.11 -1.63 5.98
C LEU A 104 8.59 -1.61 5.79
N LEU A 105 7.87 -2.51 6.46
CA LEU A 105 6.42 -2.44 6.58
C LEU A 105 6.07 -1.51 7.74
N PHE A 106 5.57 -0.32 7.43
CA PHE A 106 5.21 0.70 8.41
C PHE A 106 3.69 0.77 8.58
N PHE A 107 3.17 0.12 9.62
CA PHE A 107 1.75 0.13 9.93
C PHE A 107 1.37 1.45 10.61
N VAL A 108 0.43 2.18 10.00
CA VAL A 108 -0.14 3.41 10.55
C VAL A 108 -1.58 3.14 10.91
N ILE A 109 -1.87 3.15 12.21
CA ILE A 109 -3.23 3.02 12.75
C ILE A 109 -3.87 4.40 12.74
N ARG A 110 -5.01 4.51 12.05
CA ARG A 110 -5.82 5.71 11.94
C ARG A 110 -6.91 5.70 13.01
N ASP A 111 -7.22 6.89 13.52
CA ASP A 111 -8.31 7.16 14.45
C ASP A 111 -8.22 6.33 15.75
N HIS A 112 -7.02 6.16 16.29
CA HIS A 112 -6.77 5.53 17.60
C HIS A 112 -7.22 6.44 18.75
N LEU A 113 -7.98 5.88 19.70
CA LEU A 113 -8.52 6.57 20.89
C LEU A 113 -7.81 6.17 22.19
#